data_AF-A0A8X6YV64-F1
#
_entry.id   AF-A0A8X6YV64-F1
#
_cell.length_a   1.000
_cell.length_b   1.000
_cell.length_c   1.000
_cell.angle_alpha   90.00
_cell.angle_beta   90.00
_cell.angle_gamma   90.00
#
_symmetry.space_group_name_H-M   'P 1'
#
loop_
_entity.id
_entity.type
_entity.pdbx_description
1 polymer ?
#
loop_
_entity_poly.entity_id
_entity_poly.type
_entity_poly.pdbx_seq_one_letter_code
_entity_poly.pdbx_strand_id
1 'polypeptide(L)'
;MQLPPQSAFFNSLTNENASREDYEYAHQIWNIFKMRTLGDYHDLYVTVDVLLLSDIFENFRTLCQNYYKIDPCHTYTPPGLAWQGCLKMTKVRLELLTYIDMHLFIEKRIRGGVAMISHRYAKANNAYLSTYDSKPCLVVTLYI
;
A
#
# COMPACT_ATOMS: atom_id res chain seq x y z
N MET A 1 -31.92 15.49 20.71
CA MET A 1 -30.92 14.41 20.74
C MET A 1 -29.64 14.99 20.17
N GLN A 2 -28.48 14.76 20.80
CA GLN A 2 -27.22 15.47 20.52
C GLN A 2 -26.11 14.45 20.28
N LEU A 3 -25.09 14.83 19.50
CA LEU A 3 -23.86 14.06 19.39
C LEU A 3 -23.27 13.82 20.80
N PRO A 4 -22.76 12.60 21.11
CA PRO A 4 -22.08 12.32 22.38
C PRO A 4 -20.94 13.31 22.67
N PRO A 5 -20.55 13.50 23.95
CA PRO A 5 -19.44 14.38 24.29
C PRO A 5 -18.12 13.88 23.70
N GLN A 6 -17.18 14.79 23.45
CA GLN A 6 -15.86 14.46 22.88
C GLN A 6 -15.13 13.37 23.67
N SER A 7 -15.26 13.37 25.00
CA SER A 7 -14.66 12.36 25.89
C SER A 7 -15.19 10.94 25.68
N ALA A 8 -16.31 10.77 24.98
CA ALA A 8 -16.84 9.47 24.60
C ALA A 8 -16.17 8.89 23.34
N PHE A 9 -15.35 9.69 22.64
CA PHE A 9 -14.62 9.29 21.44
C PHE A 9 -13.15 9.05 21.78
N PHE A 10 -12.84 7.87 22.33
CA PHE A 10 -11.49 7.46 22.67
C PHE A 10 -10.93 6.47 21.63
N ASN A 11 -9.74 6.75 21.11
CA ASN A 11 -9.05 5.89 20.16
C ASN A 11 -8.05 4.98 20.89
N SER A 12 -8.34 3.69 20.96
CA SER A 12 -7.47 2.71 21.63
C SER A 12 -6.16 2.43 20.88
N LEU A 13 -6.06 2.75 19.60
CA LEU A 13 -4.86 2.54 18.79
C LEU A 13 -3.79 3.60 19.05
N THR A 14 -4.23 4.85 19.23
CA THR A 14 -3.34 5.99 19.55
C THR A 14 -3.33 6.31 21.04
N ASN A 15 -4.24 5.72 21.82
CA ASN A 15 -4.44 5.97 23.25
C ASN A 15 -4.79 7.44 23.55
N GLU A 16 -5.52 8.09 22.65
CA GLU A 16 -5.87 9.51 22.69
C GLU A 16 -7.37 9.71 22.45
N ASN A 17 -7.93 10.81 22.98
CA ASN A 17 -9.29 11.22 22.62
C ASN A 17 -9.31 11.82 21.21
N ALA A 18 -10.48 11.87 20.59
CA ALA A 18 -10.69 12.60 19.35
C ALA A 18 -10.15 14.03 19.46
N SER A 19 -9.48 14.51 18.41
CA SER A 19 -9.00 15.89 18.37
C SER A 19 -10.18 16.86 18.46
N ARG A 20 -9.91 18.10 18.88
CA ARG A 20 -10.95 19.13 18.96
C ARG A 20 -11.49 19.44 17.56
N GLU A 21 -10.60 19.47 16.58
CA GLU A 21 -10.87 19.75 15.19
C GLU A 21 -11.79 18.69 14.58
N ASP A 22 -11.51 17.40 14.81
CA ASP A 22 -12.36 16.29 14.32
C ASP A 22 -13.74 16.30 14.98
N TYR A 23 -13.80 16.65 16.26
CA TYR A 23 -15.06 16.74 16.99
C TYR A 23 -15.91 17.93 16.52
N GLU A 24 -15.30 19.09 16.27
CA GLU A 24 -15.98 20.25 15.68
C GLU A 24 -16.50 19.93 14.26
N TYR A 25 -15.71 19.20 13.45
CA TYR A 25 -16.14 18.73 12.13
C TYR A 25 -17.35 17.76 12.23
N ALA A 26 -17.30 16.78 13.13
CA ALA A 26 -18.42 15.87 13.36
C ALA A 26 -19.70 16.62 13.78
N HIS A 27 -19.58 17.66 14.62
CA HIS A 27 -20.70 18.54 14.97
C HIS A 27 -21.25 19.31 13.77
N GLN A 28 -20.39 19.81 12.88
CA GLN A 28 -20.84 20.49 11.67
C GLN A 28 -21.65 19.55 10.77
N ILE A 29 -21.14 18.34 10.51
CA ILE A 29 -21.82 17.31 9.72
C ILE A 29 -23.16 16.94 10.37
N TRP A 30 -23.17 16.71 11.69
CA TRP A 30 -24.38 16.42 12.44
C TRP A 30 -25.49 17.47 12.23
N ASN A 31 -25.10 18.74 12.27
CA ASN A 31 -26.04 19.86 12.09
C ASN A 31 -26.48 20.03 10.64
N ILE A 32 -25.57 19.91 9.67
CA ILE A 32 -25.85 20.04 8.24
C ILE A 32 -26.89 19.01 7.80
N PHE A 33 -26.68 17.75 8.17
CA PHE A 33 -27.55 16.63 7.81
C PHE A 33 -28.73 16.44 8.79
N LYS A 34 -28.84 17.32 9.80
CA LYS A 34 -29.93 17.32 10.80
C LYS A 34 -30.12 15.96 11.47
N MET A 35 -29.01 15.34 11.83
CA MET A 35 -28.97 13.99 12.39
C MET A 35 -29.64 13.93 13.76
N ARG A 36 -30.31 12.80 14.02
CA ARG A 36 -31.02 12.54 15.27
C ARG A 36 -30.30 11.49 16.08
N THR A 37 -29.77 10.46 15.43
CA THR A 37 -29.12 9.34 16.09
C THR A 37 -27.68 9.16 15.59
N LEU A 38 -26.86 8.47 16.38
CA LEU A 38 -25.52 8.07 15.93
C LEU A 38 -25.61 7.07 14.76
N GLY A 39 -26.74 6.35 14.62
CA GLY A 39 -27.04 5.53 13.45
C GLY A 39 -27.10 6.36 12.18
N ASP A 40 -27.75 7.52 12.20
CA ASP A 40 -27.82 8.42 11.03
C ASP A 40 -26.41 8.89 10.60
N TYR A 41 -25.54 9.15 11.58
CA TYR A 41 -24.14 9.50 11.34
C TYR A 41 -23.35 8.33 10.74
N HIS A 42 -23.57 7.12 11.25
CA HIS A 42 -22.96 5.90 10.73
C HIS A 42 -23.42 5.59 9.31
N ASP A 43 -24.72 5.68 9.03
CA ASP A 43 -25.30 5.42 7.71
C ASP A 43 -24.74 6.41 6.68
N LEU A 44 -24.57 7.69 7.04
CA LEU A 44 -23.92 8.66 6.18
C LEU A 44 -22.46 8.26 5.90
N TYR A 45 -21.70 7.89 6.94
CA TYR A 45 -20.31 7.46 6.79
C TYR A 45 -20.19 6.25 5.84
N VAL A 46 -20.99 5.20 6.06
CA VAL A 46 -20.99 4.01 5.20
C VAL A 46 -21.42 4.36 3.77
N THR A 47 -22.41 5.24 3.61
CA THR A 47 -22.84 5.70 2.28
C THR A 47 -21.70 6.40 1.55
N VAL A 48 -20.99 7.31 2.22
CA VAL A 48 -19.85 8.03 1.64
C VAL A 48 -18.73 7.05 1.26
N ASP A 49 -18.40 6.09 2.13
CA ASP A 49 -17.37 5.08 1.86
C ASP A 49 -17.71 4.23 0.63
N VAL A 50 -18.97 3.76 0.53
CA VAL A 50 -19.47 3.01 -0.62
C VAL A 50 -19.45 3.85 -1.90
N LEU A 51 -19.86 5.11 -1.84
CA LEU A 51 -19.87 6.00 -3.01
C LEU A 51 -18.45 6.29 -3.51
N LEU A 52 -17.51 6.60 -2.60
CA LEU A 52 -16.11 6.84 -2.95
C LEU A 52 -15.46 5.59 -3.55
N LEU A 53 -15.70 4.42 -2.96
CA LEU A 53 -15.18 3.17 -3.49
C LEU A 53 -15.77 2.85 -4.86
N SER A 54 -17.07 3.10 -5.04
CA SER A 54 -17.76 2.89 -6.32
C SER A 54 -17.19 3.78 -7.42
N ASP A 55 -17.01 5.07 -7.17
CA ASP A 55 -16.45 6.03 -8.14
C ASP A 55 -15.03 5.62 -8.59
N ILE A 56 -14.16 5.29 -7.62
CA ILE A 56 -12.81 4.80 -7.91
C ILE A 56 -12.86 3.50 -8.73
N PHE A 57 -13.74 2.57 -8.37
CA PHE A 57 -13.83 1.28 -9.03
C PHE A 57 -14.42 1.36 -10.44
N GLU A 58 -15.40 2.24 -10.68
CA GLU A 58 -15.94 2.50 -12.02
C GLU A 58 -14.90 3.13 -12.94
N ASN A 59 -14.09 4.06 -12.43
CA ASN A 59 -12.96 4.61 -13.17
C ASN A 59 -11.92 3.51 -13.48
N PHE A 60 -11.58 2.68 -12.50
CA PHE A 60 -10.68 1.54 -12.70
C PHE A 60 -11.19 0.56 -13.76
N ARG A 61 -12.48 0.21 -13.72
CA ARG A 61 -13.13 -0.65 -14.72
C ARG A 61 -13.05 -0.06 -16.13
N THR A 62 -13.32 1.24 -16.27
CA THR A 62 -13.19 1.96 -17.53
C THR A 62 -11.76 1.93 -18.06
N LEU A 63 -10.78 2.15 -17.19
CA LEU A 63 -9.36 2.07 -17.54
C LEU A 63 -8.99 0.67 -18.04
N CYS A 64 -9.33 -0.38 -17.29
CA CYS A 64 -9.02 -1.76 -17.68
C CYS A 64 -9.67 -2.17 -19.01
N GLN A 65 -10.91 -1.75 -19.23
CA GLN A 65 -11.60 -1.97 -20.49
C GLN A 65 -10.93 -1.20 -21.65
N ASN A 66 -10.41 -0.01 -21.41
CA ASN A 66 -9.73 0.78 -22.42
C ASN A 66 -8.37 0.20 -22.83
N TYR A 67 -7.52 -0.15 -21.85
CA TYR A 67 -6.15 -0.60 -22.10
C TYR A 67 -6.05 -2.11 -22.37
N TYR A 68 -6.70 -2.93 -21.55
CA TYR A 68 -6.57 -4.39 -21.60
C TYR A 68 -7.75 -5.07 -22.29
N LYS A 69 -8.86 -4.36 -22.50
CA LYS A 69 -10.12 -4.92 -23.03
C LYS A 69 -10.60 -6.09 -22.15
N ILE A 70 -10.35 -6.00 -20.84
CA ILE A 70 -10.73 -6.99 -19.83
C ILE A 70 -11.48 -6.22 -18.75
N ASP A 71 -12.63 -6.77 -18.35
CA ASP A 71 -13.41 -6.24 -17.24
C ASP A 71 -12.88 -6.82 -15.92
N PRO A 72 -12.40 -5.99 -14.97
CA PRO A 72 -11.96 -6.45 -13.66
C PRO A 72 -13.03 -7.21 -12.88
N CYS A 73 -14.32 -6.96 -13.13
CA CYS A 73 -15.42 -7.69 -12.47
C CYS A 73 -15.47 -9.19 -12.83
N HIS A 74 -14.78 -9.62 -13.89
CA HIS A 74 -14.65 -11.02 -14.28
C HIS A 74 -13.39 -11.68 -13.70
N THR A 75 -12.71 -11.00 -12.79
CA THR A 75 -11.50 -11.51 -12.13
C THR A 75 -11.68 -11.43 -10.61
N TYR A 76 -11.21 -12.44 -9.90
CA TYR A 76 -11.35 -12.48 -8.44
C TYR A 76 -10.47 -11.46 -7.71
N THR A 77 -9.28 -11.18 -8.26
CA THR A 77 -8.27 -10.33 -7.62
C THR A 77 -7.42 -9.58 -8.67
N PRO A 78 -6.76 -8.47 -8.29
CA PRO A 78 -5.89 -7.72 -9.20
C PRO A 78 -4.75 -8.53 -9.83
N PRO A 79 -4.08 -9.48 -9.14
CA PRO A 79 -3.11 -10.37 -9.79
C PRO A 79 -3.73 -11.23 -10.91
N GLY A 80 -4.98 -11.68 -10.75
CA GLY A 80 -5.71 -12.42 -11.79
C GLY A 80 -5.97 -11.56 -13.03
N LEU A 81 -6.34 -10.30 -12.83
CA LEU A 81 -6.46 -9.31 -13.91
C LEU A 81 -5.12 -9.07 -14.60
N ALA A 82 -4.05 -8.85 -13.83
CA ALA A 82 -2.70 -8.62 -14.37
C ALA A 82 -2.22 -9.83 -15.18
N TRP A 83 -2.49 -11.04 -14.70
CA TRP A 83 -2.19 -12.28 -15.40
C TRP A 83 -2.94 -12.40 -16.73
N GLN A 84 -4.26 -12.19 -16.74
CA GLN A 84 -5.06 -12.20 -17.97
C GLN A 84 -4.59 -11.12 -18.95
N GLY A 85 -4.27 -9.92 -18.45
CA GLY A 85 -3.70 -8.84 -19.24
C GLY A 85 -2.37 -9.24 -19.88
N CYS A 86 -1.45 -9.81 -19.10
CA CYS A 86 -0.16 -10.32 -19.57
C CYS A 86 -0.33 -11.34 -20.70
N LEU A 87 -1.17 -12.36 -20.50
CA LEU A 87 -1.44 -13.39 -21.51
C LEU A 87 -2.03 -12.80 -22.79
N LYS A 88 -2.97 -11.85 -22.67
CA LYS A 88 -3.62 -11.21 -23.82
C LYS A 88 -2.66 -10.32 -24.61
N MET A 89 -1.78 -9.60 -23.92
CA MET A 89 -0.80 -8.70 -24.55
C MET A 89 0.33 -9.48 -25.22
N THR A 90 0.88 -10.49 -24.54
CA THR A 90 2.00 -11.30 -25.06
C THR A 90 1.54 -12.35 -26.08
N LYS A 91 0.27 -12.76 -26.02
CA LYS A 91 -0.32 -13.85 -26.82
C LYS A 91 0.40 -15.19 -26.65
N VAL A 92 1.15 -15.35 -25.55
CA VAL A 92 1.85 -16.59 -25.23
C VAL A 92 0.84 -17.71 -24.97
N ARG A 93 1.11 -18.90 -25.51
CA ARG A 93 0.38 -20.12 -25.17
C ARG A 93 1.19 -20.88 -24.15
N LEU A 94 0.69 -20.96 -22.93
CA LEU A 94 1.35 -21.71 -21.87
C LEU A 94 1.08 -23.19 -22.04
N GLU A 95 2.13 -23.98 -21.85
CA GLU A 95 2.06 -25.43 -21.79
C GLU A 95 1.73 -25.87 -20.37
N LEU A 96 1.08 -27.03 -20.25
CA LEU A 96 0.80 -27.63 -18.95
C LEU A 96 2.10 -28.20 -18.36
N LEU A 97 2.35 -27.94 -17.08
CA LEU A 97 3.41 -28.60 -16.34
C LEU A 97 3.02 -30.06 -16.11
N THR A 98 3.59 -30.98 -16.89
CA THR A 98 3.24 -32.40 -16.88
C THR A 98 4.05 -33.21 -15.86
N TYR A 99 5.27 -32.78 -15.55
CA TYR A 99 6.18 -33.48 -14.65
C TYR A 99 6.48 -32.67 -13.39
N ILE A 100 6.61 -33.36 -12.26
CA ILE A 100 6.91 -32.75 -10.96
C ILE A 100 8.24 -31.97 -10.97
N ASP A 101 9.23 -32.43 -11.74
CA ASP A 101 10.53 -31.76 -11.83
C ASP A 101 10.43 -30.36 -12.44
N MET A 102 9.47 -30.11 -13.35
CA MET A 102 9.23 -28.77 -13.90
C MET A 102 8.70 -27.82 -12.83
N HIS A 103 7.78 -28.31 -11.99
CA HIS A 103 7.25 -27.54 -10.86
C HIS A 103 8.36 -27.23 -9.86
N LEU A 104 9.13 -28.25 -9.45
CA LEU A 104 10.24 -28.11 -8.52
C LEU A 104 11.33 -27.17 -9.05
N PHE A 105 11.58 -27.18 -10.37
CA PHE A 105 12.51 -26.26 -11.00
C PHE A 105 12.07 -24.80 -10.87
N ILE A 106 10.79 -24.51 -11.11
CA ILE A 106 10.23 -23.16 -10.96
C ILE A 106 10.27 -22.74 -9.50
N GLU A 107 9.75 -23.58 -8.59
CA GLU A 107 9.67 -23.30 -7.17
C GLU A 107 11.05 -23.01 -6.57
N LYS A 108 12.06 -23.82 -6.89
CA LYS A 108 13.45 -23.61 -6.44
C LYS A 108 14.06 -22.29 -6.92
N ARG A 109 13.50 -21.66 -7.97
CA ARG A 109 13.97 -20.39 -8.54
C ARG A 109 13.13 -19.17 -8.15
N ILE A 110 12.01 -19.35 -7.46
CA ILE A 110 11.24 -18.21 -6.93
C ILE A 110 12.08 -17.49 -5.88
N ARG A 111 12.30 -16.19 -6.06
CA ARG A 111 12.97 -15.28 -5.12
C ARG A 111 12.11 -14.03 -4.96
N GLY A 112 12.06 -13.49 -3.75
CA GLY A 112 11.46 -12.17 -3.51
C GLY A 112 12.37 -11.04 -4.00
N GLY A 113 11.97 -9.80 -3.69
CA GLY A 113 12.84 -8.64 -3.90
C GLY A 113 14.11 -8.73 -3.04
N VAL A 114 15.24 -8.25 -3.57
CA VAL A 114 16.46 -8.12 -2.79
C VAL A 114 16.26 -6.99 -1.77
N ALA A 115 16.25 -7.33 -0.50
CA ALA A 115 16.27 -6.38 0.59
C ALA A 115 17.66 -6.40 1.23
N MET A 116 18.43 -5.33 1.07
CA MET A 116 19.77 -5.18 1.65
C MET A 116 19.81 -3.91 2.49
N ILE A 117 20.30 -4.04 3.72
CA ILE A 117 20.70 -2.90 4.54
C ILE A 117 22.22 -2.83 4.42
N SER A 118 22.72 -1.93 3.57
CA SER A 118 24.17 -1.70 3.49
C SER A 118 24.62 -0.86 4.69
N HIS A 119 25.63 -1.36 5.40
CA HIS A 119 26.32 -0.53 6.38
C HIS A 119 27.25 0.42 5.64
N ARG A 120 27.03 1.73 5.81
CA ARG A 120 27.96 2.74 5.31
C ARG A 120 29.30 2.55 6.00
N TYR A 121 30.29 2.07 5.25
CA TYR A 121 31.66 1.99 5.72
C TYR A 121 32.37 3.31 5.45
N ALA A 122 32.88 3.96 6.49
CA ALA A 122 33.74 5.11 6.38
C ALA A 122 34.99 4.85 7.22
N LYS A 123 36.16 4.89 6.58
CA LYS A 123 37.46 4.79 7.25
C LYS A 123 38.27 6.04 6.95
N ALA A 124 38.58 6.81 7.99
CA ALA A 124 39.48 7.96 7.87
C ALA A 124 40.94 7.50 8.00
N ASN A 125 41.81 8.00 7.12
CA ASN A 125 43.25 7.81 7.24
C ASN A 125 43.85 8.86 8.19
N ASN A 126 43.81 8.60 9.51
CA ASN A 126 44.24 9.53 10.57
C ASN A 126 45.56 9.07 11.21
N ALA A 127 46.54 9.98 11.32
CA ALA A 127 47.88 9.74 11.87
C ALA A 127 47.91 9.24 13.33
N TYR A 128 46.85 9.48 14.10
CA TYR A 128 46.74 9.00 15.49
C TYR A 128 46.20 7.57 15.62
N LEU A 129 45.84 6.93 14.50
CA LEU A 129 45.36 5.55 14.48
C LEU A 129 46.50 4.59 14.09
N SER A 130 46.52 3.40 14.70
CA SER A 130 47.51 2.36 14.40
C SER A 130 47.45 1.86 12.95
N THR A 131 46.36 2.10 12.23
CA THR A 131 46.16 1.73 10.82
C THR A 131 46.46 2.87 9.84
N TYR A 132 47.21 3.89 10.27
CA TYR A 132 47.60 5.02 9.44
C TYR A 132 48.57 4.60 8.32
N ASP A 133 48.32 5.09 7.11
CA ASP A 133 49.25 4.97 5.97
C ASP A 133 49.67 6.37 5.51
N SER A 134 50.98 6.61 5.41
CA SER A 134 51.54 7.90 5.01
C SER A 134 51.42 8.20 3.50
N LYS A 135 50.86 7.27 2.69
CA LYS A 135 50.94 7.33 1.22
C LYS A 135 49.65 7.47 0.41
N PRO A 136 48.43 7.69 0.97
CA PRO A 136 47.41 8.36 0.13
C PRO A 136 46.61 9.49 0.81
N CYS A 137 46.35 10.52 0.00
CA CYS A 137 45.42 11.62 0.21
C CYS A 137 43.97 11.08 0.34
N LEU A 138 43.20 11.61 1.29
CA LEU A 138 41.87 11.16 1.73
C LEU A 138 41.00 10.53 0.61
N VAL A 139 40.84 9.20 0.64
CA VAL A 139 39.82 8.49 -0.15
C VAL A 139 38.71 8.06 0.81
N VAL A 140 37.58 8.77 0.77
CA VAL A 140 36.34 8.26 1.37
C VAL A 140 35.72 7.32 0.33
N THR A 141 36.05 6.03 0.39
CA THR A 141 35.44 5.04 -0.50
C THR A 141 34.05 4.68 0.03
N LEU A 142 32.99 5.24 -0.57
CA LEU A 142 31.63 4.74 -0.40
C LEU A 142 31.44 3.50 -1.27
N TYR A 143 31.22 2.34 -0.65
CA TYR A 143 30.55 1.23 -1.32
C TYR A 143 29.08 1.28 -0.93
N ILE A 144 28.20 1.40 -1.93
CA ILE A 144 26.73 1.37 -1.78
C ILE A 144 26.27 -0.08 -1.74
#